data_AF-A0AAI7ZVT9-F1
#
_entry.id   AF-A0AAI7ZVT9-F1
#
_cell.length_a   1.000
_cell.length_b   1.000
_cell.length_c   1.000
_cell.angle_alpha   90.00
_cell.angle_beta   90.00
_cell.angle_gamma   90.00
#
_symmetry.space_group_name_H-M   'P 1'
#
loop_
_entity.id
_entity.type
_entity.pdbx_description
1 polymer ?
#
loop_
_entity_poly.entity_id
_entity_poly.type
_entity_poly.pdbx_seq_one_letter_code
_entity_poly.pdbx_strand_id
1 'polypeptide(L)'
;MNETLKQFKENQKRNQENLEKLLDFVKTGEKYGIKIEESFKEKINSTIQSTTDQKLRVALVGGFSEGKTSIAAAWIERLDKSMKIDHQESSDAVKIYDIDNEIELVDTRGCLGSKKK
;
A
#
# COMPACT_ATOMS: atom_id res chain seq x y z
N MET A 1 -0.89 -14.82 -2.86
CA MET A 1 -0.52 -13.44 -3.28
C MET A 1 -1.33 -12.90 -4.46
N ASN A 2 -1.43 -13.64 -5.57
CA ASN A 2 -1.91 -13.12 -6.86
C ASN A 2 -3.33 -12.52 -6.83
N GLU A 3 -4.26 -13.08 -6.06
CA GLU A 3 -5.61 -12.54 -5.98
C GLU A 3 -5.66 -11.18 -5.26
N THR A 4 -4.92 -10.99 -4.16
CA THR A 4 -4.88 -9.71 -3.45
C THR A 4 -4.30 -8.60 -4.33
N LEU A 5 -3.22 -8.90 -5.05
CA LEU A 5 -2.61 -7.93 -5.98
C LEU A 5 -3.54 -7.61 -7.15
N LYS A 6 -4.25 -8.60 -7.69
CA LYS A 6 -5.26 -8.41 -8.73
C LYS A 6 -6.39 -7.49 -8.25
N GLN A 7 -6.97 -7.76 -7.09
CA GLN A 7 -8.01 -6.93 -6.50
C GLN A 7 -7.52 -5.49 -6.23
N PHE A 8 -6.27 -5.32 -5.80
CA PHE A 8 -5.66 -4.01 -5.62
C PHE A 8 -5.60 -3.22 -6.95
N LYS A 9 -5.13 -3.84 -8.04
CA LYS A 9 -5.08 -3.23 -9.37
C LYS A 9 -6.48 -2.90 -9.92
N GLU A 10 -7.45 -3.79 -9.72
CA GLU A 10 -8.85 -3.54 -10.10
C GLU A 10 -9.43 -2.33 -9.34
N ASN A 11 -9.10 -2.21 -8.05
CA ASN A 11 -9.50 -1.06 -7.24
C ASN A 11 -8.83 0.24 -7.69
N GLN A 12 -7.53 0.22 -8.03
CA GLN A 12 -6.85 1.39 -8.58
C GLN A 12 -7.51 1.87 -9.87
N LYS A 13 -7.77 0.96 -10.81
CA LYS A 13 -8.44 1.29 -12.07
C LYS A 13 -9.83 1.89 -11.83
N ARG A 14 -10.63 1.27 -10.97
CA ARG A 14 -11.97 1.77 -10.62
C ARG A 14 -11.93 3.16 -9.97
N ASN A 15 -10.94 3.41 -9.11
CA ASN A 15 -10.76 4.72 -8.48
C ASN A 15 -10.37 5.78 -9.51
N GLN A 16 -9.49 5.45 -10.46
CA GLN A 16 -9.14 6.34 -11.56
C GLN A 16 -10.36 6.70 -12.41
N GLU A 17 -11.15 5.71 -12.83
CA GLU A 17 -12.39 5.92 -13.59
C GLU A 17 -13.39 6.81 -12.82
N ASN A 18 -13.47 6.67 -11.49
CA ASN A 18 -14.33 7.51 -10.67
C ASN A 18 -13.82 8.96 -10.57
N LEU A 19 -12.51 9.17 -10.50
CA LEU A 19 -11.91 10.51 -10.51
C LEU A 19 -12.09 11.20 -11.86
N GLU A 20 -11.99 10.46 -12.97
CA GLU A 20 -12.27 10.98 -14.32
C GLU A 20 -13.74 11.41 -14.44
N LYS A 21 -14.67 10.58 -13.96
CA LYS A 21 -16.11 10.94 -13.91
C LYS A 21 -16.37 12.17 -13.04
N LEU A 22 -15.68 12.29 -11.90
CA LEU A 22 -15.80 13.46 -11.03
C LEU A 22 -15.28 14.73 -11.72
N LEU A 23 -14.16 14.63 -12.43
CA LEU A 23 -13.59 15.74 -13.19
C LEU A 23 -14.55 16.21 -14.30
N ASP A 24 -15.17 15.27 -15.02
CA ASP A 24 -16.15 15.57 -16.05
C ASP A 24 -17.43 16.20 -15.47
N PHE A 25 -17.88 15.73 -14.31
CA PHE A 25 -19.00 16.33 -13.59
C PHE A 25 -18.70 17.78 -13.18
N VAL A 26 -17.52 18.03 -12.62
CA VAL A 26 -17.04 19.37 -12.26
C VAL A 26 -17.00 20.30 -13.46
N LYS A 27 -16.37 19.88 -14.57
CA LYS A 27 -16.33 20.65 -15.83
C LYS A 27 -17.72 20.91 -16.40
N THR A 28 -18.65 19.99 -16.21
CA THR A 28 -20.05 20.16 -16.63
C THR A 28 -20.72 21.24 -15.80
N GLY A 29 -20.53 21.25 -14.47
CA GLY A 29 -21.04 22.31 -13.59
C GLY A 29 -20.57 23.70 -14.00
N GLU A 30 -19.29 23.85 -14.39
CA GLU A 30 -18.75 25.13 -14.88
C GLU A 30 -19.49 25.65 -16.13
N LYS A 31 -19.88 24.75 -17.05
CA LYS A 31 -20.68 25.13 -18.24
C LYS A 31 -22.05 25.70 -17.88
N TYR A 32 -22.61 25.32 -16.73
CA TYR A 32 -23.87 25.84 -16.21
C TYR A 32 -23.69 27.07 -15.30
N GLY A 33 -22.49 27.65 -15.24
CA GLY A 33 -22.20 28.85 -14.46
C GLY A 33 -21.93 28.60 -12.98
N ILE A 34 -21.75 27.34 -12.57
CA ILE A 34 -21.30 27.01 -11.20
C ILE A 34 -19.82 27.37 -11.10
N LYS A 35 -19.49 28.26 -10.16
CA LYS A 35 -18.09 28.58 -9.86
C LYS A 35 -17.47 27.47 -9.04
N ILE A 36 -16.39 26.89 -9.55
CA ILE A 36 -15.60 25.86 -8.88
C ILE A 36 -14.18 26.37 -8.75
N GLU A 37 -13.56 26.16 -7.58
CA GLU A 37 -12.19 26.60 -7.32
C GLU A 37 -11.20 25.81 -8.19
N GLU A 38 -10.21 26.50 -8.76
CA GLU A 38 -9.17 25.88 -9.59
C GLU A 38 -8.35 24.85 -8.78
N SER A 39 -8.06 25.17 -7.51
CA SER A 39 -7.37 24.29 -6.56
C SER A 39 -8.03 22.91 -6.41
N PHE A 40 -9.37 22.86 -6.54
CA PHE A 40 -10.12 21.61 -6.46
C PHE A 40 -9.90 20.74 -7.71
N LYS A 41 -9.89 21.36 -8.90
CA LYS A 41 -9.60 20.67 -10.16
C LYS A 41 -8.15 20.19 -10.22
N GLU A 42 -7.21 21.02 -9.77
CA GLU A 42 -5.80 20.66 -9.63
C GLU A 42 -5.63 19.44 -8.73
N LYS A 43 -6.33 19.39 -7.59
CA LYS A 43 -6.28 18.25 -6.67
C LYS A 43 -6.81 16.95 -7.28
N ILE A 44 -7.86 17.02 -8.10
CA ILE A 44 -8.38 15.84 -8.82
C ILE A 44 -7.34 15.36 -9.84
N ASN A 45 -6.81 16.28 -10.66
CA ASN A 45 -5.81 15.97 -11.68
C ASN A 45 -4.52 15.39 -11.08
N SER A 46 -4.01 15.96 -9.99
CA SER A 46 -2.81 15.46 -9.31
C SER A 46 -3.04 14.05 -8.75
N THR A 47 -4.25 13.78 -8.24
CA THR A 47 -4.60 12.46 -7.73
C THR A 47 -4.64 11.42 -8.85
N ILE A 48 -5.25 11.75 -9.99
CA ILE A 48 -5.26 10.88 -11.19
C ILE A 48 -3.84 10.54 -11.62
N GLN A 49 -2.95 11.54 -11.73
CA GLN A 49 -1.56 11.34 -12.11
C GLN A 49 -0.77 10.49 -11.11
N SER A 50 -1.02 10.64 -9.81
CA SER A 50 -0.30 9.91 -8.76
C SER A 50 -0.72 8.45 -8.57
N THR A 51 -1.87 8.04 -9.13
CA THR A 51 -2.46 6.72 -8.87
C THR A 51 -1.74 5.60 -9.64
N THR A 52 -1.07 5.91 -10.75
CA THR A 52 -0.41 4.92 -11.62
C THR A 52 0.85 4.29 -11.04
N ASP A 53 1.51 4.93 -10.07
CA ASP A 53 2.79 4.47 -9.52
C ASP A 53 2.67 3.84 -8.11
N GLN A 54 1.45 3.65 -7.62
CA GLN A 54 1.22 3.13 -6.27
C GLN A 54 1.39 1.61 -6.18
N LYS A 55 2.25 1.16 -5.26
CA LYS A 55 2.44 -0.24 -4.90
C LYS A 55 1.47 -0.69 -3.81
N LEU A 56 1.17 -1.98 -3.74
CA LEU A 56 0.40 -2.56 -2.64
C LEU A 56 1.27 -2.56 -1.38
N ARG A 57 0.88 -1.78 -0.37
CA ARG A 57 1.58 -1.73 0.93
C ARG A 57 0.91 -2.67 1.93
N VAL A 58 1.68 -3.57 2.52
CA VAL A 58 1.17 -4.51 3.55
C VAL A 58 2.04 -4.41 4.78
N ALA A 59 1.45 -3.99 5.90
CA ALA A 59 2.13 -3.91 7.18
C ALA A 59 1.92 -5.20 7.98
N LEU A 60 3.02 -5.79 8.44
CA LEU A 60 3.01 -6.95 9.34
C LEU A 60 3.08 -6.43 10.77
N VAL A 61 2.00 -6.62 11.53
CA VAL A 61 1.87 -6.16 12.91
C VAL A 61 1.64 -7.36 13.82
N GLY A 62 2.34 -7.41 14.94
CA GLY A 62 2.25 -8.52 15.91
C GLY A 62 3.26 -8.37 17.04
N GLY A 63 3.27 -9.32 17.96
CA GLY A 63 4.23 -9.40 19.06
C GLY A 63 5.64 -9.84 18.63
N PHE A 64 6.57 -9.85 19.57
CA PHE A 64 7.91 -10.41 19.35
C PHE A 64 7.84 -11.94 19.24
N SER A 65 8.59 -12.49 18.30
CA SER A 65 8.74 -13.92 18.03
C SER A 65 7.46 -14.67 17.65
N GLU A 66 6.47 -13.97 17.08
CA GLU A 66 5.21 -14.56 16.59
C GLU A 66 5.28 -15.02 15.12
N GLY A 67 6.47 -14.97 14.50
CA GLY A 67 6.66 -15.50 13.13
C GLY A 67 6.16 -14.56 12.03
N LYS A 68 6.11 -13.25 12.28
CA LYS A 68 5.69 -12.21 11.30
C LYS A 68 6.39 -12.37 9.95
N THR A 69 7.72 -12.44 9.97
CA THR A 69 8.54 -12.59 8.76
C THR A 69 8.31 -13.94 8.08
N SER A 70 8.06 -15.01 8.84
CA SER A 70 7.73 -16.34 8.29
C SER A 70 6.38 -16.35 7.57
N ILE A 71 5.35 -15.72 8.15
CA ILE A 71 4.04 -15.56 7.51
C ILE A 71 4.16 -14.74 6.23
N ALA A 72 4.97 -13.67 6.25
CA ALA A 72 5.22 -12.84 5.08
C ALA A 72 5.84 -13.64 3.94
N ALA A 73 6.91 -14.38 4.21
CA ALA A 73 7.60 -15.23 3.23
C ALA A 73 6.67 -16.29 2.65
N ALA A 74 5.82 -16.91 3.49
CA ALA A 74 4.81 -17.86 3.05
C ALA A 74 3.74 -17.21 2.16
N TRP A 75 3.28 -16.00 2.51
CA TRP A 75 2.23 -15.30 1.78
C TRP A 75 2.66 -14.84 0.39
N ILE A 76 3.92 -14.41 0.24
CA ILE A 76 4.52 -14.06 -1.07
C ILE A 76 5.09 -15.26 -1.82
N GLU A 77 4.97 -16.48 -1.26
CA GLU A 77 5.47 -17.73 -1.83
C GLU A 77 6.98 -17.67 -2.20
N ARG A 78 7.75 -16.82 -1.52
CA ARG A 78 9.16 -16.55 -1.80
C ARG A 78 9.90 -16.23 -0.51
N LEU A 79 11.08 -16.81 -0.36
CA LEU A 79 12.03 -16.45 0.69
C LEU A 79 13.06 -15.48 0.09
N ASP A 80 12.97 -14.20 0.44
CA ASP A 80 14.01 -13.26 0.07
C ASP A 80 15.26 -13.47 0.95
N LYS A 81 16.46 -13.37 0.38
CA LYS A 81 17.72 -13.56 1.13
C LYS A 81 17.89 -12.53 2.26
N SER A 82 17.23 -11.38 2.17
CA SER A 82 17.22 -10.35 3.21
C SER A 82 16.29 -10.67 4.38
N MET A 83 15.36 -11.63 4.22
CA MET A 83 14.48 -12.11 5.28
C MET A 83 15.27 -13.03 6.23
N LYS A 84 15.65 -12.49 7.38
CA LYS A 84 16.26 -13.25 8.47
C LYS A 84 15.19 -13.91 9.31
N ILE A 85 14.85 -15.16 8.99
CA ILE A 85 13.97 -16.01 9.80
C ILE A 85 14.86 -16.81 10.76
N ASP A 86 14.92 -16.38 12.02
CA ASP A 86 15.68 -17.03 13.09
C ASP A 86 14.83 -17.11 14.36
N HIS A 87 15.11 -18.10 15.21
CA HIS A 87 14.42 -18.32 16.47
C HIS A 87 14.71 -17.20 17.50
N GLN A 88 15.86 -16.53 17.38
CA GLN A 88 16.15 -15.26 18.04
C GLN A 88 15.71 -14.11 17.11
N GLU A 89 14.49 -13.59 17.28
CA GLU A 89 14.06 -12.38 16.58
C GLU A 89 14.95 -11.20 17.01
N SER A 90 15.55 -10.50 16.06
CA SER A 90 16.04 -9.15 16.32
C SER A 90 16.23 -8.34 15.05
N SER A 91 15.24 -7.51 14.74
CA SER A 91 15.59 -6.14 14.34
C SER A 91 14.70 -5.15 15.08
N ASP A 92 15.33 -4.24 15.81
CA ASP A 92 14.65 -3.11 16.47
C ASP A 92 14.21 -2.02 15.47
N ALA A 93 14.23 -2.30 14.16
CA ALA A 93 13.94 -1.37 13.07
C ALA A 93 12.84 -1.92 12.14
N VAL A 94 12.07 -0.99 11.57
CA VAL A 94 11.14 -1.26 10.47
C VAL A 94 11.94 -1.70 9.25
N LYS A 95 11.54 -2.80 8.62
CA LYS A 95 12.11 -3.26 7.35
C LYS A 95 11.06 -3.18 6.25
N ILE A 96 11.48 -2.74 5.07
CA ILE A 96 10.64 -2.68 3.89
C ILE A 96 11.23 -3.64 2.86
N TYR A 97 10.43 -4.58 2.39
CA TYR A 97 10.80 -5.48 1.31
C TYR A 97 10.00 -5.12 0.07
N ASP A 98 10.70 -4.80 -1.02
CA ASP A 98 10.11 -4.58 -2.33
C ASP A 98 10.01 -5.92 -3.07
N ILE A 99 8.78 -6.32 -3.39
CA ILE A 99 8.50 -7.55 -4.12
C ILE A 99 8.07 -7.17 -5.53
N ASP A 100 8.96 -7.46 -6.48
CA ASP A 100 8.77 -7.33 -7.91
C ASP A 100 8.29 -5.93 -8.37
N ASN A 101 8.61 -4.88 -7.59
CA ASN A 101 8.18 -3.51 -7.83
C ASN A 101 6.64 -3.31 -7.78
N GLU A 102 5.91 -4.26 -7.21
CA GLU A 102 4.43 -4.23 -7.12
C GLU A 102 3.93 -4.19 -5.67
N ILE A 103 4.69 -4.76 -4.72
CA ILE A 103 4.30 -4.86 -3.31
C ILE A 103 5.42 -4.33 -2.43
N GLU A 104 5.07 -3.54 -1.41
CA GLU A 104 5.96 -3.15 -0.32
C GLU A 104 5.47 -3.82 0.97
N LEU A 105 6.22 -4.83 1.44
CA LEU A 105 5.99 -5.45 2.74
C LEU A 105 6.70 -4.63 3.82
N VAL A 106 5.96 -4.10 4.77
CA VAL A 106 6.47 -3.33 5.90
C VAL A 106 6.45 -4.22 7.14
N ASP A 107 7.60 -4.80 7.45
CA ASP A 107 7.82 -5.58 8.67
C ASP A 107 8.07 -4.62 9.83
N THR A 108 7.09 -4.54 10.73
CA THR A 108 7.14 -3.63 11.87
C THR A 108 7.76 -4.30 13.07
N ARG A 109 8.41 -3.50 13.92
CA ARG A 109 8.93 -3.99 15.20
C ARG A 109 7.78 -4.58 16.02
N GLY A 110 8.05 -5.68 16.72
CA GLY A 110 7.11 -6.24 17.70
C GLY A 110 6.70 -5.16 18.72
N CYS A 111 5.41 -4.94 18.91
CA CYS A 111 4.90 -3.88 19.80
C CYS A 111 4.40 -4.41 21.15
N LEU A 112 4.15 -5.72 21.29
CA LEU A 112 3.53 -6.34 22.47
C LEU A 112 4.25 -7.64 22.84
N GLY A 113 4.52 -7.82 24.13
CA GLY A 113 5.25 -8.96 24.68
C GLY A 113 6.64 -8.58 25.18
N SER A 114 6.88 -8.74 26.48
CA SER A 114 8.13 -8.37 27.15
C SER A 114 9.35 -8.99 26.44
N LYS A 115 10.35 -8.17 26.10
CA LYS A 115 11.74 -8.63 25.92
C LYS A 115 12.14 -9.30 27.24
N LYS A 116 11.95 -10.61 27.40
CA LYS A 116 12.60 -11.33 28.50
C LYS A 116 14.10 -11.27 28.22
N LYS A 117 14.81 -10.59 29.11
CA LYS A 117 16.28 -10.53 29.13
C LYS A 117 16.87 -11.93 29.24
#